data_AF-A0A924SNW5-F1
#
_entry.id   AF-A0A924SNW5-F1
#
_cell.length_a   1.000
_cell.length_b   1.000
_cell.length_c   1.000
_cell.angle_alpha   90.00
_cell.angle_beta   90.00
_cell.angle_gamma   90.00
#
_symmetry.space_group_name_H-M   'P 1'
#
loop_
_entity.id
_entity.type
_entity.pdbx_description
1 polymer ?
#
loop_
_entity_poly.entity_id
_entity_poly.type
_entity_poly.pdbx_seq_one_letter_code
_entity_poly.pdbx_strand_id
1 'polypeptide(L)'
;QVWLDGLYMGQPFYAEYAKLNHDDTAFNDIARQFILIERHTRDPKTGLLYHGWDESKTQQWANKRTGTSPHFWARALGWYGVALVDVLDYFPANHPGRDSITGILNRFAKAITKVQDAKSGLWYDIVDLPDKPKNYKEASASAMLVYTLAKAVRNGYIPESYLQNAKKGYAGIIKEFIEVDAAGQTNLKGTVTVSGLGGKPYRDGSFDYYMSEKVKTNDPKGVGAFIMASVEMEIAIMPKPGKGKQVLLDAFFNNEWRKDLYGFNARRHYTWDDTEHGGISLLGSVWQNYGAKLATLEQAPTAKNLKGSAVYMIIDPDGPKDNKAPNYVNDQDATTVADWVKAGGVLLLMANDSSNCDLPHFNKLANKFGITFTDKSINMVQGNELETGAVLNNEANPIFKQTKKMYLKEVSALTVKAPAHALIKKAADIIFATAKYGKGTVFAVGDPWLYNEYTDGRKIPAEYQTFSAANELVQWLLMQAK
;
A
#
# COMPACT_ATOMS: atom_id res chain seq x y z
N GLN A 1 3.22 21.03 26.64
CA GLN A 1 4.01 19.77 26.62
C GLN A 1 3.74 19.07 25.31
N VAL A 2 4.75 18.54 24.63
CA VAL A 2 4.62 17.72 23.42
C VAL A 2 5.44 16.45 23.60
N TRP A 3 4.85 15.29 23.34
CA TRP A 3 5.51 13.99 23.42
C TRP A 3 5.60 13.39 22.02
N LEU A 4 6.66 12.65 21.73
CA LEU A 4 6.86 12.05 20.41
C LEU A 4 5.70 11.13 20.01
N ASP A 5 5.12 10.42 20.98
CA ASP A 5 3.95 9.56 20.82
C ASP A 5 2.80 10.28 20.11
N GLY A 6 2.53 11.53 20.51
CA GLY A 6 1.42 12.33 19.99
C GLY A 6 1.54 12.63 18.49
N LEU A 7 2.74 12.52 17.91
CA LEU A 7 2.91 12.69 16.48
C LEU A 7 2.26 11.54 15.71
N TYR A 8 2.40 10.29 16.18
CA TYR A 8 1.69 9.17 15.58
C TYR A 8 0.19 9.20 15.88
N MET A 9 -0.20 9.58 17.11
CA MET A 9 -1.61 9.59 17.48
C MET A 9 -2.43 10.62 16.69
N GLY A 10 -1.80 11.74 16.28
CA GLY A 10 -2.49 12.85 15.64
C GLY A 10 -2.17 13.04 14.16
N GLN A 11 -0.89 12.98 13.76
CA GLN A 11 -0.48 13.51 12.46
C GLN A 11 -0.85 12.62 11.27
N PRO A 12 -0.68 11.28 11.30
CA PRO A 12 -1.19 10.39 10.26
C PRO A 12 -2.70 10.52 10.05
N PHE A 13 -3.48 10.50 11.14
CA PHE A 13 -4.93 10.71 11.08
C PHE A 13 -5.28 12.07 10.45
N TYR A 14 -4.60 13.15 10.90
CA TYR A 14 -4.86 14.49 10.37
C TYR A 14 -4.49 14.58 8.88
N ALA A 15 -3.40 13.95 8.45
CA ALA A 15 -2.98 13.93 7.06
C ALA A 15 -3.98 13.18 6.16
N GLU A 16 -4.45 12.02 6.62
CA GLU A 16 -5.49 11.26 5.92
C GLU A 16 -6.80 12.04 5.83
N TYR A 17 -7.25 12.63 6.94
CA TYR A 17 -8.46 13.43 6.98
C TYR A 17 -8.37 14.68 6.09
N ALA A 18 -7.22 15.35 6.08
CA ALA A 18 -6.93 16.49 5.21
C ALA A 18 -7.01 16.14 3.72
N LYS A 19 -6.47 14.97 3.33
CA LYS A 19 -6.60 14.47 1.96
C LYS A 19 -8.06 14.18 1.62
N LEU A 20 -8.79 13.54 2.54
CA LEU A 20 -10.18 13.13 2.33
C LEU A 20 -11.13 14.34 2.19
N ASN A 21 -10.90 15.43 2.92
CA ASN A 21 -11.74 16.62 2.90
C ASN A 21 -11.20 17.78 2.04
N HIS A 22 -10.12 17.54 1.28
CA HIS A 22 -9.44 18.51 0.41
C HIS A 22 -8.90 19.76 1.14
N ASP A 23 -8.47 19.62 2.39
CA ASP A 23 -7.82 20.69 3.15
C ASP A 23 -6.30 20.70 2.96
N ASP A 24 -5.85 21.31 1.86
CA ASP A 24 -4.42 21.48 1.58
C ASP A 24 -3.68 22.29 2.67
N THR A 25 -4.39 23.13 3.43
CA THR A 25 -3.76 23.99 4.44
C THR A 25 -3.32 23.22 5.68
N ALA A 26 -4.01 22.12 6.01
CA ALA A 26 -3.68 21.22 7.11
C ALA A 26 -2.26 20.64 6.98
N PHE A 27 -1.78 20.36 5.76
CA PHE A 27 -0.43 19.82 5.54
C PHE A 27 0.68 20.79 5.97
N ASN A 28 0.42 22.10 6.00
CA ASN A 28 1.35 23.08 6.56
C ASN A 28 1.48 22.95 8.07
N ASP A 29 0.36 22.76 8.79
CA ASP A 29 0.40 22.53 10.24
C ASP A 29 1.08 21.20 10.55
N ILE A 30 0.69 20.12 9.85
CA ILE A 30 1.30 18.80 10.04
C ILE A 30 2.83 18.86 9.88
N ALA A 31 3.33 19.47 8.81
CA ALA A 31 4.76 19.65 8.60
C ALA A 31 5.40 20.48 9.73
N ARG A 32 4.73 21.55 10.17
CA ARG A 32 5.18 22.40 11.28
C ARG A 32 5.30 21.62 12.59
N GLN A 33 4.38 20.70 12.90
CA GLN A 33 4.44 19.87 14.11
C GLN A 33 5.72 19.01 14.12
N PHE A 34 6.06 18.35 13.00
CA PHE A 34 7.30 17.57 12.89
C PHE A 34 8.57 18.42 13.02
N ILE A 35 8.59 19.59 12.37
CA ILE A 35 9.74 20.51 12.40
C ILE A 35 9.95 21.05 13.82
N LEU A 36 8.89 21.47 14.50
CA LEU A 36 8.96 22.02 15.84
C LEU A 36 9.41 20.97 16.86
N ILE A 37 8.85 19.76 16.79
CA ILE A 37 9.22 18.72 17.74
C ILE A 37 10.67 18.29 17.51
N GLU A 38 11.11 18.09 16.26
CA GLU A 38 12.50 17.76 15.97
C GLU A 38 13.45 18.83 16.52
N ARG A 39 13.15 20.12 16.29
CA ARG A 39 13.97 21.24 16.77
C ARG A 39 14.18 21.21 18.28
N HIS A 40 13.16 20.83 19.05
CA HIS A 40 13.15 20.96 20.50
C HIS A 40 13.54 19.68 21.25
N THR A 41 13.30 18.50 20.68
CA THR A 41 13.63 17.22 21.35
C THR A 41 14.89 16.56 20.81
N ARG A 42 15.40 16.96 19.64
CA ARG A 42 16.61 16.35 19.09
C ARG A 42 17.85 16.75 19.88
N ASP A 43 18.54 15.76 20.43
CA ASP A 43 19.85 15.94 21.01
C ASP A 43 20.89 16.17 19.90
N PRO A 44 21.62 17.30 19.91
CA PRO A 44 22.62 17.60 18.88
C PRO A 44 23.78 16.60 18.87
N LYS A 45 24.09 15.92 19.98
CA LYS A 45 25.23 14.99 20.08
C LYS A 45 24.93 13.65 19.41
N THR A 46 23.84 13.00 19.79
CA THR A 46 23.46 11.67 19.29
C THR A 46 22.60 11.75 18.04
N GLY A 47 21.80 12.81 17.90
CA GLY A 47 20.75 12.95 16.89
C GLY A 47 19.44 12.25 17.25
N LEU A 48 19.36 11.62 18.43
CA LEU A 48 18.14 11.00 18.96
C LEU A 48 17.19 12.07 19.51
N LEU A 49 15.92 11.71 19.69
CA LEU A 49 14.89 12.61 20.18
C LEU A 49 14.43 12.19 21.58
N TYR A 50 14.42 13.11 22.53
CA TYR A 50 13.89 12.87 23.88
C TYR A 50 12.37 12.58 23.83
N HIS A 51 11.88 11.71 24.73
CA HIS A 51 10.47 11.30 24.78
C HIS A 51 9.49 12.48 24.83
N GLY A 52 9.75 13.46 25.70
CA GLY A 52 8.87 14.62 25.88
C GLY A 52 9.60 15.95 25.97
N TRP A 53 8.89 17.01 25.64
CA TRP A 53 9.32 18.40 25.80
C TRP A 53 8.23 19.25 26.46
N ASP A 54 8.60 19.99 27.50
CA ASP A 54 7.76 20.99 28.15
C ASP A 54 8.33 22.38 27.89
N GLU A 55 7.66 23.14 27.03
CA GLU A 55 8.01 24.53 26.71
C GLU A 55 8.08 25.42 27.96
N SER A 56 7.18 25.20 28.92
CA SER A 56 7.12 25.96 30.17
C SER A 56 8.22 25.57 31.17
N LYS A 57 8.82 24.39 30.99
CA LYS A 57 9.85 23.78 31.87
C LYS A 57 9.40 23.63 33.33
N THR A 58 8.08 23.58 33.55
CA THR A 58 7.46 23.52 34.88
C THR A 58 7.35 22.08 35.39
N GLN A 59 7.24 21.09 34.49
CA GLN A 59 7.29 19.69 34.88
C GLN A 59 8.61 19.36 35.58
N GLN A 60 8.57 18.47 36.58
CA GLN A 60 9.76 18.09 37.36
C GLN A 60 10.74 17.26 36.52
N TRP A 61 10.24 16.50 35.54
CA TRP A 61 11.07 15.72 34.62
C TRP A 61 11.75 16.60 33.56
N ALA A 62 11.26 17.82 33.35
CA ALA A 62 11.72 18.70 32.28
C ALA A 62 13.05 19.37 32.68
N ASN A 63 14.05 19.20 31.82
CA ASN A 63 15.31 19.90 31.92
C ASN A 63 15.06 21.42 31.96
N LYS A 64 15.63 22.11 32.95
CA LYS A 64 15.35 23.55 33.17
C LYS A 64 15.90 24.47 32.08
N ARG A 65 16.83 24.00 31.25
CA ARG A 65 17.35 24.74 30.10
C ARG A 65 16.57 24.40 28.82
N THR A 66 16.45 23.12 28.50
CA THR A 66 15.92 22.66 27.19
C THR A 66 14.43 22.33 27.22
N GLY A 67 13.87 22.03 28.38
CA GLY A 67 12.50 21.54 28.55
C GLY A 67 12.33 20.04 28.25
N THR A 68 13.39 19.33 27.86
CA THR A 68 13.33 17.93 27.45
C THR A 68 13.28 16.96 28.63
N SER A 69 12.67 15.80 28.43
CA SER A 69 12.78 14.64 29.33
C SER A 69 14.21 14.08 29.34
N PRO A 70 14.60 13.25 30.34
CA PRO A 70 16.02 12.91 30.52
C PRO A 70 16.53 11.78 29.61
N HIS A 71 15.66 10.95 29.00
CA HIS A 71 16.07 9.77 28.24
C HIS A 71 15.42 9.65 26.84
N PHE A 72 16.08 8.88 25.97
CA PHE A 72 15.61 8.49 24.65
C PHE A 72 14.88 7.14 24.74
N TRP A 73 13.58 7.20 25.00
CA TRP A 73 12.76 6.01 25.09
C TRP A 73 12.44 5.43 23.71
N ALA A 74 12.68 4.14 23.53
CA ALA A 74 12.68 3.47 22.24
C ALA A 74 11.31 3.50 21.56
N ARG A 75 10.21 3.26 22.29
CA ARG A 75 8.89 3.29 21.66
C ARG A 75 8.45 4.69 21.27
N ALA A 76 8.84 5.73 22.02
CA ALA A 76 8.60 7.12 21.61
C ALA A 76 9.32 7.43 20.28
N LEU A 77 10.56 6.96 20.10
CA LEU A 77 11.25 7.02 18.80
C LEU A 77 10.51 6.19 17.74
N GLY A 78 10.03 5.00 18.10
CA GLY A 78 9.19 4.17 17.24
C GLY A 78 7.97 4.92 16.70
N TRP A 79 7.17 5.54 17.57
CA TRP A 79 5.99 6.31 17.17
C TRP A 79 6.36 7.45 16.24
N TYR A 80 7.44 8.17 16.55
CA TYR A 80 7.92 9.24 15.70
C TYR A 80 8.32 8.75 14.31
N GLY A 81 9.05 7.63 14.24
CA GLY A 81 9.46 7.00 12.98
C GLY A 81 8.27 6.57 12.12
N VAL A 82 7.31 5.87 12.72
CA VAL A 82 6.07 5.44 12.06
C VAL A 82 5.30 6.66 11.55
N ALA A 83 5.14 7.69 12.38
CA ALA A 83 4.46 8.92 11.99
C ALA A 83 5.12 9.61 10.79
N LEU A 84 6.45 9.69 10.75
CA LEU A 84 7.19 10.29 9.64
C LEU A 84 6.93 9.60 8.30
N VAL A 85 6.86 8.26 8.27
CA VAL A 85 6.64 7.53 7.02
C VAL A 85 5.17 7.47 6.62
N ASP A 86 4.24 7.45 7.58
CA ASP A 86 2.81 7.30 7.31
C ASP A 86 2.17 8.60 6.82
N VAL A 87 2.57 9.76 7.34
CA VAL A 87 2.03 11.04 6.83
C VAL A 87 2.39 11.24 5.35
N LEU A 88 3.56 10.76 4.92
CA LEU A 88 4.04 10.92 3.54
C LEU A 88 3.18 10.19 2.50
N ASP A 89 2.33 9.24 2.91
CA ASP A 89 1.38 8.57 2.01
C ASP A 89 0.24 9.51 1.57
N TYR A 90 -0.01 10.58 2.33
CA TYR A 90 -1.12 11.51 2.11
C TYR A 90 -0.66 12.90 1.66
N PHE A 91 0.61 13.26 1.89
CA PHE A 91 1.13 14.57 1.49
C PHE A 91 1.06 14.77 -0.04
N PRO A 92 0.58 15.93 -0.52
CA PRO A 92 0.64 16.25 -1.95
C PRO A 92 2.09 16.19 -2.45
N ALA A 93 2.29 15.61 -3.63
CA ALA A 93 3.63 15.31 -4.16
C ALA A 93 4.55 16.54 -4.24
N ASN A 94 3.97 17.72 -4.52
CA ASN A 94 4.70 18.98 -4.67
C ASN A 94 4.65 19.88 -3.41
N HIS A 95 4.13 19.40 -2.28
CA HIS A 95 4.02 20.20 -1.06
C HIS A 95 5.41 20.42 -0.41
N PRO A 96 5.82 21.66 -0.08
CA PRO A 96 7.18 21.94 0.43
C PRO A 96 7.49 21.27 1.78
N GLY A 97 6.46 21.05 2.61
CA GLY A 97 6.61 20.30 3.86
C GLY A 97 7.05 18.85 3.68
N ARG A 98 6.82 18.26 2.50
CA ARG A 98 7.18 16.87 2.19
C ARG A 98 8.70 16.65 2.20
N ASP A 99 9.45 17.58 1.65
CA ASP A 99 10.92 17.55 1.65
C ASP A 99 11.48 17.74 3.05
N SER A 100 10.83 18.59 3.86
CA SER A 100 11.20 18.78 5.26
C SER A 100 11.07 17.48 6.04
N ILE A 101 9.92 16.81 5.98
CA ILE A 101 9.66 15.53 6.65
C ILE A 101 10.65 14.45 6.17
N THR A 102 10.91 14.37 4.86
CA THR A 102 11.88 13.43 4.30
C THR A 102 13.31 13.69 4.81
N GLY A 103 13.69 14.97 4.95
CA GLY A 103 14.98 15.36 5.52
C GLY A 103 15.11 14.98 7.01
N ILE A 104 14.03 15.14 7.78
CA ILE A 104 13.94 14.68 9.17
C ILE A 104 14.11 13.16 9.24
N LEU A 105 13.36 12.42 8.42
CA LEU A 105 13.42 10.97 8.34
C LEU A 105 14.83 10.45 8.04
N ASN A 106 15.58 11.10 7.14
CA ASN A 106 16.98 10.74 6.88
C ASN A 106 17.89 10.93 8.10
N ARG A 107 17.74 12.04 8.83
CA ARG A 107 18.51 12.27 10.07
C ARG A 107 18.12 11.29 11.17
N PHE A 108 16.82 11.00 11.29
CA PHE A 108 16.26 10.04 12.23
C PHE A 108 16.79 8.63 11.97
N ALA A 109 16.69 8.14 10.73
CA ALA A 109 17.21 6.83 10.31
C ALA A 109 18.70 6.67 10.64
N LYS A 110 19.51 7.71 10.40
CA LYS A 110 20.93 7.73 10.79
C LYS A 110 21.15 7.66 12.30
N ALA A 111 20.30 8.31 13.10
CA ALA A 111 20.44 8.30 14.56
C ALA A 111 20.05 6.93 15.15
N ILE A 112 18.90 6.39 14.77
CA ILE A 112 18.41 5.11 15.33
C ILE A 112 19.32 3.94 14.94
N THR A 113 19.89 3.92 13.72
CA THR A 113 20.75 2.82 13.29
C THR A 113 22.11 2.80 13.96
N LYS A 114 22.59 3.95 14.47
CA LYS A 114 23.82 4.01 15.28
C LYS A 114 23.68 3.33 16.63
N VAL A 115 22.46 3.25 17.16
CA VAL A 115 22.15 2.64 18.46
C VAL A 115 21.46 1.28 18.33
N GLN A 116 21.44 0.71 17.12
CA GLN A 116 20.98 -0.67 16.91
C GLN A 116 22.02 -1.64 17.48
N ASP A 117 21.59 -2.60 18.31
CA ASP A 117 22.49 -3.61 18.87
C ASP A 117 23.12 -4.44 17.75
N ALA A 118 24.46 -4.41 17.67
CA ALA A 118 25.19 -5.12 16.65
C ALA A 118 25.04 -6.65 16.77
N LYS A 119 24.73 -7.18 17.95
CA LYS A 119 24.61 -8.63 18.15
C LYS A 119 23.24 -9.18 17.74
N SER A 120 22.15 -8.59 18.24
CA SER A 120 20.80 -9.08 17.92
C SER A 120 20.09 -8.32 16.81
N GLY A 121 20.55 -7.12 16.44
CA GLY A 121 19.83 -6.23 15.53
C GLY A 121 18.67 -5.47 16.17
N LEU A 122 18.48 -5.57 17.48
CA LEU A 122 17.34 -4.97 18.19
C LEU A 122 17.72 -3.64 18.84
N TRP A 123 16.72 -2.94 19.38
CA TRP A 123 16.92 -1.73 20.16
C TRP A 123 16.57 -1.94 21.63
N TYR A 124 17.36 -1.35 22.50
CA TYR A 124 17.10 -1.30 23.94
C TYR A 124 16.01 -0.29 24.28
N ASP A 125 15.26 -0.49 25.37
CA ASP A 125 14.17 0.41 25.79
C ASP A 125 14.67 1.85 26.03
N ILE A 126 15.84 2.00 26.66
CA ILE A 126 16.61 3.25 26.60
C ILE A 126 17.78 3.05 25.63
N VAL A 127 17.64 3.62 24.43
CA VAL A 127 18.44 3.19 23.25
C VAL A 127 19.93 3.50 23.36
N ASP A 128 20.33 4.51 24.13
CA ASP A 128 21.73 4.95 24.27
C ASP A 128 22.45 4.35 25.47
N LEU A 129 21.79 3.49 26.26
CA LEU A 129 22.34 2.88 27.47
C LEU A 129 22.32 1.34 27.42
N PRO A 130 22.88 0.69 26.38
CA PRO A 130 22.80 -0.77 26.20
C PRO A 130 23.48 -1.56 27.33
N ASP A 131 24.52 -0.98 27.94
CA ASP A 131 25.31 -1.61 29.00
C ASP A 131 24.78 -1.32 30.41
N LYS A 132 23.72 -0.52 30.54
CA LYS A 132 23.17 -0.18 31.84
C LYS A 132 22.37 -1.36 32.40
N PRO A 133 22.68 -1.87 33.61
CA PRO A 133 21.95 -2.99 34.20
C PRO A 133 20.45 -2.72 34.26
N LYS A 134 19.66 -3.78 34.05
CA LYS A 134 18.18 -3.79 33.92
C LYS A 134 17.61 -3.29 32.59
N ASN A 135 18.39 -2.62 31.74
CA ASN A 135 17.93 -2.29 30.39
C ASN A 135 17.69 -3.58 29.60
N TYR A 136 16.75 -3.54 28.66
CA TYR A 136 16.32 -4.71 27.90
C TYR A 136 15.97 -4.31 26.48
N LYS A 137 16.00 -5.30 25.56
CA LYS A 137 15.58 -5.11 24.18
C LYS A 137 14.06 -5.09 24.12
N GLU A 138 13.50 -4.08 23.48
CA GLU A 138 12.05 -3.82 23.52
C GLU A 138 11.42 -4.15 22.16
N ALA A 139 10.37 -4.98 22.20
CA ALA A 139 9.78 -5.59 21.01
C ALA A 139 9.02 -4.58 20.15
N SER A 140 8.17 -3.74 20.76
CA SER A 140 7.34 -2.79 20.02
C SER A 140 8.20 -1.76 19.28
N ALA A 141 9.17 -1.15 19.95
CA ALA A 141 10.10 -0.20 19.40
C ALA A 141 10.92 -0.83 18.27
N SER A 142 11.47 -2.03 18.48
CA SER A 142 12.23 -2.72 17.43
C SER A 142 11.38 -2.96 16.20
N ALA A 143 10.12 -3.39 16.36
CA ALA A 143 9.19 -3.57 15.24
C ALA A 143 8.87 -2.26 14.52
N MET A 144 8.59 -1.18 15.26
CA MET A 144 8.30 0.14 14.68
C MET A 144 9.48 0.74 13.93
N LEU A 145 10.70 0.56 14.43
CA LEU A 145 11.91 1.02 13.76
C LEU A 145 12.22 0.18 12.52
N VAL A 146 11.97 -1.13 12.54
CA VAL A 146 12.03 -1.99 11.35
C VAL A 146 11.02 -1.53 10.30
N TYR A 147 9.75 -1.33 10.69
CA TYR A 147 8.70 -0.80 9.80
C TYR A 147 9.13 0.53 9.17
N THR A 148 9.59 1.47 9.99
CA THR A 148 10.03 2.80 9.54
C THR A 148 11.13 2.68 8.49
N LEU A 149 12.18 1.90 8.76
CA LEU A 149 13.30 1.73 7.84
C LEU A 149 12.88 1.01 6.55
N ALA A 150 12.09 -0.06 6.66
CA ALA A 150 11.64 -0.84 5.50
C ALA A 150 10.72 -0.02 4.58
N LYS A 151 9.69 0.63 5.14
CA LYS A 151 8.77 1.49 4.38
C LYS A 151 9.48 2.69 3.75
N ALA A 152 10.37 3.34 4.50
CA ALA A 152 11.15 4.46 3.98
C ALA A 152 12.06 4.06 2.81
N VAL A 153 12.68 2.87 2.85
CA VAL A 153 13.45 2.34 1.71
C VAL A 153 12.53 2.01 0.54
N ARG A 154 11.42 1.31 0.78
CA ARG A 154 10.45 0.91 -0.26
C ARG A 154 9.95 2.11 -1.06
N ASN A 155 9.65 3.21 -0.39
CA ASN A 155 9.17 4.44 -1.01
C ASN A 155 10.30 5.37 -1.51
N GLY A 156 11.57 4.99 -1.35
CA GLY A 156 12.72 5.77 -1.82
C GLY A 156 13.00 7.04 -1.00
N TYR A 157 12.49 7.13 0.23
CA TYR A 157 12.69 8.29 1.11
C TYR A 157 14.07 8.29 1.75
N ILE A 158 14.66 7.11 1.96
CA ILE A 158 16.02 6.92 2.48
C ILE A 158 16.81 5.93 1.59
N PRO A 159 18.15 5.92 1.64
CA PRO A 159 18.97 5.01 0.84
C PRO A 159 18.70 3.52 1.08
N GLU A 160 18.78 2.71 0.01
CA GLU A 160 18.55 1.25 0.04
C GLU A 160 19.48 0.50 1.03
N SER A 161 20.64 1.07 1.37
CA SER A 161 21.56 0.50 2.36
C SER A 161 20.92 0.27 3.74
N TYR A 162 19.92 1.08 4.10
CA TYR A 162 19.18 0.94 5.36
C TYR A 162 18.32 -0.33 5.43
N LEU A 163 18.05 -0.98 4.30
CA LEU A 163 17.30 -2.24 4.28
C LEU A 163 18.03 -3.35 5.07
N GLN A 164 19.36 -3.31 5.13
CA GLN A 164 20.12 -4.29 5.92
C GLN A 164 19.86 -4.15 7.42
N ASN A 165 19.69 -2.91 7.91
CA ASN A 165 19.30 -2.66 9.29
C ASN A 165 17.89 -3.19 9.58
N ALA A 166 16.94 -2.98 8.67
CA ALA A 166 15.58 -3.50 8.78
C ALA A 166 15.56 -5.04 8.79
N LYS A 167 16.27 -5.69 7.85
CA LYS A 167 16.40 -7.16 7.79
C LYS A 167 16.99 -7.74 9.08
N LYS A 168 18.07 -7.14 9.59
CA LYS A 168 18.71 -7.57 10.83
C LYS A 168 17.79 -7.39 12.04
N GLY A 169 17.08 -6.26 12.11
CA GLY A 169 16.09 -6.01 13.17
C GLY A 169 14.94 -6.99 13.12
N TYR A 170 14.39 -7.26 11.93
CA TYR A 170 13.31 -8.23 11.75
C TYR A 170 13.73 -9.65 12.16
N ALA A 171 14.89 -10.10 11.71
CA ALA A 171 15.45 -11.39 12.14
C ALA A 171 15.66 -11.46 13.67
N GLY A 172 16.09 -10.36 14.28
CA GLY A 172 16.17 -10.22 15.73
C GLY A 172 14.82 -10.35 16.43
N ILE A 173 13.77 -9.73 15.88
CA ILE A 173 12.41 -9.80 16.44
C ILE A 173 11.89 -11.24 16.42
N ILE A 174 12.00 -11.91 15.27
CA ILE A 174 11.58 -13.31 15.12
C ILE A 174 12.33 -14.20 16.11
N LYS A 175 13.64 -13.98 16.29
CA LYS A 175 14.48 -14.80 17.17
C LYS A 175 14.21 -14.57 18.66
N GLU A 176 14.06 -13.32 19.08
CA GLU A 176 14.03 -12.94 20.50
C GLU A 176 12.62 -12.92 21.08
N PHE A 177 11.63 -12.50 20.27
CA PHE A 177 10.31 -12.14 20.78
C PHE A 177 9.19 -13.05 20.31
N ILE A 178 9.36 -13.79 19.21
CA ILE A 178 8.33 -14.69 18.69
C ILE A 178 8.48 -16.09 19.29
N GLU A 179 7.40 -16.59 19.85
CA GLU A 179 7.26 -17.97 20.32
C GLU A 179 5.98 -18.56 19.76
N VAL A 180 6.04 -19.81 19.30
CA VAL A 180 4.84 -20.59 18.96
C VAL A 180 4.57 -21.54 20.11
N ASP A 181 3.37 -21.48 20.68
CA ASP A 181 2.99 -22.35 21.78
C ASP A 181 2.60 -23.76 21.31
N ALA A 182 2.31 -24.65 22.27
CA ALA A 182 1.93 -26.03 21.98
C ALA A 182 0.62 -26.18 21.19
N ALA A 183 -0.24 -25.15 21.17
CA ALA A 183 -1.46 -25.11 20.38
C ALA A 183 -1.24 -24.54 18.97
N GLY A 184 0.00 -24.16 18.62
CA GLY A 184 0.35 -23.53 17.36
C GLY A 184 0.06 -22.03 17.30
N GLN A 185 -0.29 -21.39 18.41
CA GLN A 185 -0.53 -19.95 18.44
C GLN A 185 0.80 -19.18 18.53
N THR A 186 0.89 -18.07 17.79
CA THR A 186 2.06 -17.20 17.77
C THR A 186 1.92 -16.11 18.83
N ASN A 187 2.92 -16.00 19.71
CA ASN A 187 3.01 -15.03 20.79
C ASN A 187 4.17 -14.06 20.56
N LEU A 188 3.92 -12.77 20.79
CA LEU A 188 4.94 -11.72 20.81
C LEU A 188 5.27 -11.31 22.25
N LYS A 189 6.46 -11.63 22.73
CA LYS A 189 6.98 -11.25 24.05
C LYS A 189 7.65 -9.87 24.02
N GLY A 190 8.07 -9.39 25.19
CA GLY A 190 9.03 -8.27 25.26
C GLY A 190 8.46 -6.87 25.01
N THR A 191 7.13 -6.70 25.08
CA THR A 191 6.49 -5.39 24.89
C THR A 191 6.21 -4.69 26.22
N VAL A 192 6.73 -3.47 26.42
CA VAL A 192 6.38 -2.68 27.61
C VAL A 192 4.96 -2.13 27.51
N THR A 193 4.15 -2.22 28.57
CA THR A 193 2.70 -1.92 28.51
C THR A 193 2.42 -0.42 28.36
N VAL A 194 3.19 0.42 29.05
CA VAL A 194 3.02 1.87 29.07
C VAL A 194 4.32 2.50 29.58
N SER A 195 4.64 3.68 29.10
CA SER A 195 5.54 4.61 29.79
C SER A 195 5.02 6.02 29.52
N GLY A 196 5.23 6.94 30.44
CA GLY A 196 4.75 8.32 30.34
C GLY A 196 5.48 9.24 31.30
N LEU A 197 5.16 10.52 31.25
CA LEU A 197 5.80 11.54 32.07
C LEU A 197 4.76 12.27 32.93
N GLY A 198 5.15 12.71 34.13
CA GLY A 198 4.29 13.41 35.09
C GLY A 198 3.15 12.54 35.64
N GLY A 199 2.00 13.16 35.95
CA GLY A 199 0.81 12.44 36.47
C GLY A 199 0.88 12.09 37.97
N LYS A 200 0.00 11.18 38.40
CA LYS A 200 -0.08 10.65 39.78
C LYS A 200 -0.30 9.11 39.72
N PRO A 201 0.57 8.28 40.33
CA PRO A 201 1.86 8.64 40.94
C PRO A 201 2.78 9.35 39.93
N TYR A 202 3.69 10.19 40.43
CA TYR A 202 4.50 11.05 39.57
C TYR A 202 5.55 10.24 38.82
N ARG A 203 5.54 10.31 37.49
CA ARG A 203 6.49 9.64 36.60
C ARG A 203 7.58 10.63 36.21
N ASP A 204 8.76 10.46 36.79
CA ASP A 204 9.88 11.40 36.65
C ASP A 204 10.69 11.24 35.35
N GLY A 205 10.39 10.20 34.57
CA GLY A 205 11.12 9.90 33.35
C GLY A 205 12.55 9.40 33.59
N SER A 206 12.94 9.07 34.83
CA SER A 206 14.24 8.48 35.12
C SER A 206 14.40 7.11 34.49
N PHE A 207 15.63 6.64 34.34
CA PHE A 207 15.91 5.27 33.90
C PHE A 207 15.18 4.24 34.78
N ASP A 208 15.23 4.40 36.10
CA ASP A 208 14.58 3.46 37.03
C ASP A 208 13.05 3.48 36.86
N TYR A 209 12.46 4.63 36.56
CA TYR A 209 11.04 4.72 36.20
C TYR A 209 10.73 3.89 34.94
N TYR A 210 11.44 4.10 33.82
CA TYR A 210 11.20 3.31 32.60
C TYR A 210 11.38 1.80 32.85
N MET A 211 12.42 1.42 33.60
CA MET A 211 12.66 0.01 33.92
C MET A 211 11.66 -0.58 34.93
N SER A 212 10.86 0.25 35.61
CA SER A 212 9.82 -0.21 36.52
C SER A 212 8.52 -0.60 35.80
N GLU A 213 8.35 -0.16 34.55
CA GLU A 213 7.15 -0.41 33.77
C GLU A 213 7.06 -1.89 33.36
N LYS A 214 5.83 -2.40 33.29
CA LYS A 214 5.61 -3.84 33.07
C LYS A 214 5.84 -4.20 31.61
N VAL A 215 6.53 -5.32 31.39
CA VAL A 215 6.65 -5.97 30.07
C VAL A 215 5.68 -7.15 30.02
N LYS A 216 4.93 -7.28 28.92
CA LYS A 216 3.93 -8.34 28.72
C LYS A 216 4.01 -8.95 27.33
N THR A 217 3.47 -10.16 27.22
CA THR A 217 3.21 -10.86 25.97
C THR A 217 1.91 -10.33 25.34
N ASN A 218 1.90 -10.18 24.02
CA ASN A 218 0.75 -9.77 23.22
C ASN A 218 0.11 -8.44 23.65
N ASP A 219 0.90 -7.48 24.16
CA ASP A 219 0.38 -6.10 24.30
C ASP A 219 0.07 -5.55 22.90
N PRO A 220 -1.12 -4.98 22.66
CA PRO A 220 -1.54 -4.53 21.33
C PRO A 220 -0.59 -3.53 20.65
N LYS A 221 0.15 -2.72 21.42
CA LYS A 221 1.12 -1.76 20.86
C LYS A 221 2.27 -2.48 20.15
N GLY A 222 2.68 -3.64 20.69
CA GLY A 222 3.69 -4.49 20.09
C GLY A 222 3.12 -5.33 18.95
N VAL A 223 1.93 -5.90 19.13
CA VAL A 223 1.29 -6.76 18.11
C VAL A 223 1.03 -5.98 16.82
N GLY A 224 0.43 -4.78 16.91
CA GLY A 224 0.19 -3.93 15.74
C GLY A 224 1.49 -3.55 15.03
N ALA A 225 2.49 -3.10 15.79
CA ALA A 225 3.81 -2.78 15.25
C ALA A 225 4.49 -3.98 14.56
N PHE A 226 4.37 -5.18 15.14
CA PHE A 226 4.93 -6.39 14.56
C PHE A 226 4.25 -6.76 13.24
N ILE A 227 2.91 -6.72 13.17
CA ILE A 227 2.18 -6.97 11.92
C ILE A 227 2.62 -5.99 10.83
N MET A 228 2.69 -4.69 11.16
CA MET A 228 3.15 -3.66 10.22
C MET A 228 4.57 -3.93 9.72
N ALA A 229 5.50 -4.26 10.63
CA ALA A 229 6.87 -4.60 10.28
C ALA A 229 6.95 -5.86 9.39
N SER A 230 6.19 -6.90 9.72
CA SER A 230 6.14 -8.15 8.94
C SER A 230 5.66 -7.91 7.52
N VAL A 231 4.58 -7.14 7.33
CA VAL A 231 4.06 -6.79 6.01
C VAL A 231 5.11 -6.06 5.17
N GLU A 232 5.76 -5.04 5.71
CA GLU A 232 6.82 -4.31 4.99
C GLU A 232 8.02 -5.22 4.67
N MET A 233 8.39 -6.13 5.56
CA MET A 233 9.52 -7.04 5.35
C MET A 233 9.21 -8.15 4.34
N GLU A 234 7.98 -8.64 4.30
CA GLU A 234 7.48 -9.54 3.25
C GLU A 234 7.52 -8.83 1.90
N ILE A 235 7.00 -7.60 1.81
CA ILE A 235 7.06 -6.78 0.59
C ILE A 235 8.52 -6.56 0.17
N ALA A 236 9.43 -6.29 1.10
CA ALA A 236 10.83 -6.02 0.78
C ALA A 236 11.57 -7.19 0.12
N ILE A 237 11.13 -8.44 0.35
CA ILE A 237 11.74 -9.64 -0.26
C ILE A 237 11.01 -10.12 -1.52
N MET A 238 9.85 -9.55 -1.85
CA MET A 238 9.13 -9.89 -3.07
C MET A 238 9.98 -9.61 -4.32
N PRO A 239 9.87 -10.42 -5.39
CA PRO A 239 10.51 -10.11 -6.66
C PRO A 239 9.98 -8.76 -7.18
N LYS A 240 10.83 -7.98 -7.85
CA LYS A 240 10.48 -6.65 -8.38
C LYS A 240 10.49 -6.62 -9.92
N PRO A 241 9.72 -7.47 -10.63
CA PRO A 241 9.70 -7.52 -12.10
C PRO A 241 9.16 -6.22 -12.74
N GLY A 242 8.50 -5.38 -11.95
CA GLY A 242 8.02 -4.05 -12.31
C GLY A 242 9.03 -2.93 -12.10
N LYS A 243 10.21 -3.19 -11.52
CA LYS A 243 11.21 -2.12 -11.28
C LYS A 243 11.57 -1.43 -12.61
N GLY A 244 11.36 -0.11 -12.66
CA GLY A 244 11.58 0.70 -13.86
C GLY A 244 10.44 0.67 -14.88
N LYS A 245 9.34 -0.04 -14.61
CA LYS A 245 8.15 -0.10 -15.45
C LYS A 245 7.06 0.81 -14.91
N GLN A 246 6.31 1.42 -15.82
CA GLN A 246 5.10 2.18 -15.50
C GLN A 246 3.87 1.39 -15.94
N VAL A 247 2.85 1.37 -15.09
CA VAL A 247 1.52 0.82 -15.34
C VAL A 247 0.57 2.00 -15.47
N LEU A 248 -0.05 2.12 -16.63
CA LEU A 248 -0.92 3.22 -16.99
C LEU A 248 -2.37 2.74 -16.89
N LEU A 249 -3.16 3.42 -16.06
CA LEU A 249 -4.60 3.22 -15.97
C LEU A 249 -5.32 4.22 -16.86
N ASP A 250 -6.26 3.76 -17.66
CA ASP A 250 -7.16 4.63 -18.39
C ASP A 250 -8.09 5.40 -17.45
N ALA A 251 -8.23 6.69 -17.71
CA ALA A 251 -9.24 7.54 -17.10
C ALA A 251 -9.89 8.48 -18.15
N PHE A 252 -9.84 8.07 -19.41
CA PHE A 252 -10.40 8.80 -20.54
C PHE A 252 -11.68 8.13 -21.03
N PHE A 253 -11.65 6.81 -21.24
CA PHE A 253 -12.80 6.01 -21.65
C PHE A 253 -13.68 5.62 -20.46
N ASN A 254 -13.07 5.26 -19.32
CA ASN A 254 -13.78 5.23 -18.02
C ASN A 254 -13.54 6.57 -17.30
N ASN A 255 -14.57 7.40 -17.23
CA ASN A 255 -14.44 8.77 -16.77
C ASN A 255 -15.71 9.23 -16.05
N GLU A 256 -16.13 8.45 -15.05
CA GLU A 256 -17.24 8.77 -14.19
C GLU A 256 -16.85 9.82 -13.14
N TRP A 257 -17.71 10.82 -12.95
CA TRP A 257 -17.53 11.87 -11.94
C TRP A 257 -18.76 11.97 -11.05
N ARG A 258 -18.53 12.07 -9.73
CA ARG A 258 -19.59 12.44 -8.78
C ARG A 258 -19.08 13.41 -7.73
N LYS A 259 -20.03 14.00 -7.03
CA LYS A 259 -19.73 14.73 -5.79
C LYS A 259 -19.33 13.73 -4.71
N ASP A 260 -18.18 13.96 -4.09
CA ASP A 260 -17.81 13.24 -2.87
C ASP A 260 -18.61 13.73 -1.66
N LEU A 261 -18.31 13.19 -0.47
CA LEU A 261 -18.97 13.53 0.79
C LEU A 261 -18.81 15.01 1.18
N TYR A 262 -17.85 15.73 0.58
CA TYR A 262 -17.54 17.13 0.86
C TYR A 262 -17.99 18.06 -0.28
N GLY A 263 -18.64 17.53 -1.32
CA GLY A 263 -19.16 18.31 -2.44
C GLY A 263 -18.13 18.67 -3.51
N PHE A 264 -16.94 18.08 -3.49
CA PHE A 264 -15.95 18.21 -4.56
C PHE A 264 -16.23 17.22 -5.69
N ASN A 265 -15.91 17.60 -6.93
CA ASN A 265 -15.97 16.66 -8.04
C ASN A 265 -14.79 15.70 -7.93
N ALA A 266 -15.08 14.41 -7.78
CA ALA A 266 -14.08 13.36 -7.75
C ALA A 266 -14.40 12.32 -8.82
N ARG A 267 -13.34 11.82 -9.48
CA ARG A 267 -13.46 10.66 -10.38
C ARG A 267 -13.82 9.44 -9.54
N ARG A 268 -14.63 8.54 -10.10
CA ARG A 268 -15.08 7.33 -9.41
C ARG A 268 -14.97 6.11 -10.31
N HIS A 269 -15.04 4.97 -9.61
CA HIS A 269 -14.89 3.63 -10.11
C HIS A 269 -13.51 3.38 -10.72
N TYR A 270 -12.91 2.28 -10.28
CA TYR A 270 -11.66 1.75 -10.81
C TYR A 270 -10.49 2.74 -10.84
N THR A 271 -10.42 3.69 -9.89
CA THR A 271 -9.27 4.60 -9.74
C THR A 271 -8.24 4.05 -8.76
N TRP A 272 -6.97 4.46 -8.94
CA TRP A 272 -5.86 4.05 -8.06
C TRP A 272 -5.99 4.53 -6.62
N ASP A 273 -6.65 5.66 -6.41
CA ASP A 273 -6.75 6.38 -5.14
C ASP A 273 -8.04 6.09 -4.37
N ASP A 274 -9.03 5.45 -5.01
CA ASP A 274 -10.28 5.07 -4.34
C ASP A 274 -10.05 3.81 -3.48
N THR A 275 -10.19 3.97 -2.16
CA THR A 275 -10.09 2.92 -1.13
C THR A 275 -11.46 2.34 -0.75
N GLU A 276 -12.55 2.88 -1.29
CA GLU A 276 -13.88 2.32 -1.13
C GLU A 276 -14.10 1.14 -2.09
N HIS A 277 -15.27 0.49 -1.97
CA HIS A 277 -15.60 -0.74 -2.70
C HIS A 277 -15.35 -0.66 -4.21
N GLY A 278 -15.74 0.43 -4.85
CA GLY A 278 -15.63 0.60 -6.31
C GLY A 278 -14.22 0.94 -6.83
N GLY A 279 -13.24 1.17 -5.95
CA GLY A 279 -11.88 1.51 -6.33
C GLY A 279 -10.99 0.30 -6.65
N ILE A 280 -9.75 0.57 -7.09
CA ILE A 280 -8.73 -0.46 -7.34
C ILE A 280 -7.41 -0.18 -6.59
N SER A 281 -7.45 0.59 -5.51
CA SER A 281 -6.24 0.91 -4.70
C SER A 281 -5.53 -0.34 -4.17
N LEU A 282 -6.25 -1.43 -3.88
CA LEU A 282 -5.61 -2.69 -3.50
C LEU A 282 -4.84 -3.32 -4.67
N LEU A 283 -5.41 -3.32 -5.88
CA LEU A 283 -4.70 -3.75 -7.09
C LEU A 283 -3.50 -2.84 -7.38
N GLY A 284 -3.65 -1.53 -7.20
CA GLY A 284 -2.55 -0.56 -7.26
C GLY A 284 -1.41 -0.92 -6.31
N SER A 285 -1.74 -1.30 -5.08
CA SER A 285 -0.76 -1.77 -4.09
C SER A 285 -0.05 -3.05 -4.55
N VAL A 286 -0.76 -3.99 -5.19
CA VAL A 286 -0.13 -5.19 -5.77
C VAL A 286 0.91 -4.82 -6.84
N TRP A 287 0.57 -3.93 -7.78
CA TRP A 287 1.53 -3.44 -8.79
C TRP A 287 2.76 -2.80 -8.17
N GLN A 288 2.57 -1.93 -7.18
CA GLN A 288 3.66 -1.26 -6.46
C GLN A 288 4.53 -2.24 -5.66
N ASN A 289 3.91 -3.25 -5.04
CA ASN A 289 4.62 -4.31 -4.32
C ASN A 289 5.53 -5.12 -5.24
N TYR A 290 5.18 -5.29 -6.52
CA TYR A 290 6.07 -5.88 -7.55
C TYR A 290 6.97 -4.86 -8.25
N GLY A 291 7.04 -3.62 -7.74
CA GLY A 291 8.02 -2.59 -8.10
C GLY A 291 7.61 -1.65 -9.23
N ALA A 292 6.38 -1.73 -9.73
CA ALA A 292 5.89 -0.85 -10.79
C ALA A 292 5.53 0.55 -10.26
N LYS A 293 5.64 1.55 -11.13
CA LYS A 293 5.10 2.89 -10.90
C LYS A 293 3.70 2.99 -11.50
N LEU A 294 2.77 3.59 -10.77
CA LEU A 294 1.41 3.82 -11.27
C LEU A 294 1.34 5.19 -11.95
N ALA A 295 0.52 5.27 -12.99
CA ALA A 295 0.14 6.50 -13.66
C ALA A 295 -1.30 6.40 -14.16
N THR A 296 -1.89 7.55 -14.46
CA THR A 296 -3.25 7.67 -14.99
C THR A 296 -3.20 8.41 -16.33
N LEU A 297 -3.94 7.91 -17.32
CA LEU A 297 -4.09 8.52 -18.64
C LEU A 297 -5.46 9.20 -18.75
N GLU A 298 -5.46 10.52 -18.66
CA GLU A 298 -6.71 11.32 -18.69
C GLU A 298 -7.08 11.82 -20.09
N GLN A 299 -6.32 11.44 -21.11
CA GLN A 299 -6.48 11.88 -22.49
C GLN A 299 -6.56 10.66 -23.41
N ALA A 300 -7.13 10.83 -24.60
CA ALA A 300 -7.13 9.78 -25.62
C ALA A 300 -5.72 9.17 -25.82
N PRO A 301 -5.60 7.85 -26.03
CA PRO A 301 -4.32 7.20 -26.22
C PRO A 301 -3.62 7.71 -27.49
N THR A 302 -2.36 8.09 -27.35
CA THR A 302 -1.48 8.51 -28.43
C THR A 302 -0.17 7.74 -28.36
N ALA A 303 0.54 7.60 -29.48
CA ALA A 303 1.89 7.01 -29.47
C ALA A 303 2.84 7.73 -28.49
N LYS A 304 2.62 9.03 -28.22
CA LYS A 304 3.43 9.83 -27.30
C LYS A 304 3.13 9.51 -25.83
N ASN A 305 1.86 9.45 -25.43
CA ASN A 305 1.49 9.25 -24.03
C ASN A 305 1.54 7.79 -23.57
N LEU A 306 1.47 6.82 -24.50
CA LEU A 306 1.70 5.40 -24.21
C LEU A 306 3.20 5.03 -24.16
N LYS A 307 4.08 5.90 -24.68
CA LYS A 307 5.52 5.64 -24.74
C LYS A 307 6.10 5.58 -23.33
N GLY A 308 6.78 4.48 -23.02
CA GLY A 308 7.44 4.26 -21.73
C GLY A 308 6.57 3.58 -20.69
N SER A 309 5.25 3.45 -20.94
CA SER A 309 4.39 2.56 -20.17
C SER A 309 4.63 1.11 -20.60
N ALA A 310 4.75 0.21 -19.62
CA ALA A 310 4.92 -1.21 -19.84
C ALA A 310 3.57 -1.93 -19.96
N VAL A 311 2.60 -1.46 -19.16
CA VAL A 311 1.23 -1.98 -19.12
C VAL A 311 0.27 -0.81 -19.29
N TYR A 312 -0.80 -1.02 -20.08
CA TYR A 312 -1.94 -0.11 -20.18
C TYR A 312 -3.20 -0.89 -19.82
N MET A 313 -3.99 -0.35 -18.90
CA MET A 313 -5.20 -0.95 -18.36
C MET A 313 -6.40 -0.12 -18.79
N ILE A 314 -7.38 -0.74 -19.41
CA ILE A 314 -8.68 -0.13 -19.70
C ILE A 314 -9.73 -0.97 -18.99
N ILE A 315 -10.45 -0.34 -18.08
CA ILE A 315 -11.44 -0.99 -17.21
C ILE A 315 -12.77 -0.29 -17.44
N ASP A 316 -13.81 -1.05 -17.75
CA ASP A 316 -15.21 -0.63 -17.81
C ASP A 316 -15.47 0.71 -18.54
N PRO A 317 -15.16 0.85 -19.85
CA PRO A 317 -15.47 2.07 -20.60
C PRO A 317 -16.94 2.51 -20.49
N ASP A 318 -17.15 3.81 -20.24
CA ASP A 318 -18.45 4.38 -19.88
C ASP A 318 -19.50 4.22 -21.00
N GLY A 319 -20.71 3.81 -20.61
CA GLY A 319 -21.91 3.99 -21.42
C GLY A 319 -22.63 5.31 -21.11
N PRO A 320 -23.70 5.64 -21.87
CA PRO A 320 -24.58 6.79 -21.58
C PRO A 320 -25.24 6.77 -20.20
N LYS A 321 -25.31 5.58 -19.57
CA LYS A 321 -25.85 5.37 -18.22
C LYS A 321 -24.92 5.99 -17.17
N ASP A 322 -23.62 5.82 -17.33
CA ASP A 322 -22.59 6.18 -16.36
C ASP A 322 -22.09 7.61 -16.61
N ASN A 323 -21.96 7.97 -17.90
CA ASN A 323 -21.53 9.28 -18.33
C ASN A 323 -22.44 9.81 -19.44
N LYS A 324 -22.99 11.02 -19.28
CA LYS A 324 -23.90 11.62 -20.27
C LYS A 324 -23.23 11.99 -21.59
N ALA A 325 -21.90 12.11 -21.59
CA ALA A 325 -21.08 12.41 -22.77
C ALA A 325 -19.81 11.53 -22.72
N PRO A 326 -19.96 10.21 -22.92
CA PRO A 326 -18.86 9.26 -22.79
C PRO A 326 -17.86 9.46 -23.93
N ASN A 327 -16.58 9.25 -23.63
CA ASN A 327 -15.54 9.20 -24.65
C ASN A 327 -15.49 7.78 -25.21
N TYR A 328 -15.96 7.58 -26.43
CA TYR A 328 -15.96 6.26 -27.05
C TYR A 328 -14.62 5.93 -27.70
N VAL A 329 -14.19 4.68 -27.55
CA VAL A 329 -13.05 4.13 -28.29
C VAL A 329 -13.35 4.20 -29.79
N ASN A 330 -12.54 4.94 -30.54
CA ASN A 330 -12.66 5.00 -32.00
C ASN A 330 -11.59 4.14 -32.71
N ASP A 331 -11.66 4.06 -34.04
CA ASP A 331 -10.73 3.24 -34.82
C ASP A 331 -9.28 3.74 -34.78
N GLN A 332 -9.07 5.05 -34.59
CA GLN A 332 -7.76 5.66 -34.44
C GLN A 332 -7.15 5.29 -33.07
N ASP A 333 -7.93 5.35 -32.00
CA ASP A 333 -7.51 4.90 -30.67
C ASP A 333 -7.15 3.42 -30.69
N ALA A 334 -8.04 2.59 -31.27
CA ALA A 334 -7.85 1.16 -31.39
C ALA A 334 -6.56 0.80 -32.16
N THR A 335 -6.29 1.51 -33.26
CA THR A 335 -5.07 1.33 -34.05
C THR A 335 -3.83 1.76 -33.27
N THR A 336 -3.89 2.90 -32.59
CA THR A 336 -2.79 3.43 -31.78
C THR A 336 -2.40 2.47 -30.67
N VAL A 337 -3.38 1.95 -29.92
CA VAL A 337 -3.13 0.97 -28.85
C VAL A 337 -2.61 -0.34 -29.45
N ALA A 338 -3.19 -0.83 -30.56
CA ALA A 338 -2.73 -2.05 -31.21
C ALA A 338 -1.27 -1.95 -31.69
N ASP A 339 -0.85 -0.82 -32.25
CA ASP A 339 0.54 -0.57 -32.66
C ASP A 339 1.49 -0.55 -31.46
N TRP A 340 1.07 0.05 -30.34
CA TRP A 340 1.84 0.03 -29.09
C TRP A 340 1.98 -1.39 -28.52
N VAL A 341 0.90 -2.20 -28.51
CA VAL A 341 0.97 -3.62 -28.14
C VAL A 341 1.90 -4.37 -29.09
N LYS A 342 1.77 -4.16 -30.40
CA LYS A 342 2.63 -4.81 -31.41
C LYS A 342 4.11 -4.54 -31.17
N ALA A 343 4.46 -3.36 -30.67
CA ALA A 343 5.81 -2.96 -30.33
C ALA A 343 6.37 -3.61 -29.05
N GLY A 344 5.53 -4.15 -28.15
CA GLY A 344 5.97 -4.78 -26.91
C GLY A 344 5.11 -4.47 -25.67
N GLY A 345 4.13 -3.56 -25.81
CA GLY A 345 3.22 -3.20 -24.73
C GLY A 345 2.33 -4.36 -24.27
N VAL A 346 1.91 -4.30 -23.00
CA VAL A 346 0.98 -5.25 -22.40
C VAL A 346 -0.36 -4.57 -22.13
N LEU A 347 -1.41 -5.05 -22.79
CA LEU A 347 -2.75 -4.50 -22.64
C LEU A 347 -3.60 -5.39 -21.71
N LEU A 348 -4.20 -4.77 -20.71
CA LEU A 348 -5.18 -5.41 -19.83
C LEU A 348 -6.54 -4.77 -20.08
N LEU A 349 -7.47 -5.57 -20.60
CA LEU A 349 -8.85 -5.17 -20.87
C LEU A 349 -9.76 -5.82 -19.83
N MET A 350 -10.50 -5.02 -19.10
CA MET A 350 -11.54 -5.48 -18.21
C MET A 350 -12.85 -4.82 -18.64
N ALA A 351 -13.73 -5.57 -19.28
CA ALA A 351 -15.09 -5.09 -19.58
C ALA A 351 -16.01 -5.36 -18.38
N ASN A 352 -17.28 -5.03 -18.53
CA ASN A 352 -18.39 -5.43 -17.67
C ASN A 352 -19.51 -6.01 -18.56
N ASP A 353 -20.65 -6.40 -18.00
CA ASP A 353 -21.80 -6.77 -18.83
C ASP A 353 -22.31 -5.59 -19.68
N SER A 354 -23.07 -5.90 -20.73
CA SER A 354 -23.56 -4.91 -21.71
C SER A 354 -24.49 -3.84 -21.10
N SER A 355 -24.91 -3.99 -19.84
CA SER A 355 -25.72 -2.99 -19.12
C SER A 355 -24.89 -1.93 -18.39
N ASN A 356 -23.58 -2.17 -18.23
CA ASN A 356 -22.66 -1.31 -17.48
C ASN A 356 -21.43 -0.88 -18.30
N CYS A 357 -21.13 -1.52 -19.44
CA CYS A 357 -19.97 -1.18 -20.28
C CYS A 357 -20.37 -0.90 -21.74
N ASP A 358 -19.72 0.07 -22.38
CA ASP A 358 -19.86 0.32 -23.82
C ASP A 358 -19.12 -0.73 -24.68
N LEU A 359 -19.67 -1.94 -24.70
CA LEU A 359 -19.13 -3.04 -25.50
C LEU A 359 -19.02 -2.74 -27.01
N PRO A 360 -19.98 -2.04 -27.67
CA PRO A 360 -19.90 -1.80 -29.11
C PRO A 360 -18.62 -1.08 -29.54
N HIS A 361 -18.22 -0.01 -28.86
CA HIS A 361 -16.99 0.70 -29.22
C HIS A 361 -15.76 0.08 -28.59
N PHE A 362 -15.85 -0.46 -27.37
CA PHE A 362 -14.71 -1.14 -26.75
C PHE A 362 -14.24 -2.35 -27.59
N ASN A 363 -15.18 -3.05 -28.23
CA ASN A 363 -14.87 -4.13 -29.16
C ASN A 363 -14.11 -3.67 -30.41
N LYS A 364 -14.12 -2.39 -30.82
CA LYS A 364 -13.25 -1.91 -31.91
C LYS A 364 -11.77 -2.14 -31.60
N LEU A 365 -11.39 -1.98 -30.33
CA LEU A 365 -10.04 -2.29 -29.83
C LEU A 365 -9.86 -3.79 -29.62
N ALA A 366 -10.74 -4.45 -28.86
CA ALA A 366 -10.58 -5.88 -28.53
C ALA A 366 -10.50 -6.77 -29.79
N ASN A 367 -11.28 -6.45 -30.83
CA ASN A 367 -11.31 -7.18 -32.09
C ASN A 367 -9.97 -7.14 -32.85
N LYS A 368 -9.11 -6.14 -32.63
CA LYS A 368 -7.75 -6.08 -33.21
C LYS A 368 -6.90 -7.28 -32.79
N PHE A 369 -7.23 -7.88 -31.65
CA PHE A 369 -6.52 -9.01 -31.06
C PHE A 369 -7.28 -10.33 -31.19
N GLY A 370 -8.43 -10.32 -31.87
CA GLY A 370 -9.28 -11.50 -32.02
C GLY A 370 -10.15 -11.81 -30.79
N ILE A 371 -10.41 -10.82 -29.93
CA ILE A 371 -11.27 -10.95 -28.74
C ILE A 371 -12.54 -10.12 -28.95
N THR A 372 -13.70 -10.66 -28.63
CA THR A 372 -14.97 -9.92 -28.62
C THR A 372 -15.71 -10.16 -27.31
N PHE A 373 -16.03 -9.08 -26.60
CA PHE A 373 -16.97 -9.08 -25.48
C PHE A 373 -18.39 -9.17 -26.02
N THR A 374 -19.20 -10.09 -25.53
CA THR A 374 -20.56 -10.32 -26.03
C THR A 374 -21.63 -9.77 -25.09
N ASP A 375 -22.83 -9.57 -25.60
CA ASP A 375 -24.00 -9.18 -24.78
C ASP A 375 -24.52 -10.34 -23.89
N LYS A 376 -23.89 -11.52 -23.97
CA LYS A 376 -24.24 -12.64 -23.09
C LYS A 376 -23.63 -12.42 -21.71
N SER A 377 -24.45 -11.90 -20.79
CA SER A 377 -24.12 -11.80 -19.38
C SER A 377 -24.29 -13.15 -18.67
N ILE A 378 -23.28 -13.56 -17.91
CA ILE A 378 -23.29 -14.78 -17.08
C ILE A 378 -22.86 -14.43 -15.65
N ASN A 379 -23.03 -15.37 -14.71
CA ASN A 379 -22.77 -15.14 -13.28
C ASN A 379 -23.62 -14.00 -12.69
N MET A 380 -24.91 -13.94 -13.03
CA MET A 380 -25.87 -12.99 -12.43
C MET A 380 -26.16 -13.36 -10.98
N VAL A 381 -25.33 -12.91 -10.05
CA VAL A 381 -25.44 -13.24 -8.62
C VAL A 381 -26.68 -12.57 -8.02
N GLN A 382 -27.54 -13.36 -7.37
CA GLN A 382 -28.70 -12.87 -6.63
C GLN A 382 -28.45 -12.94 -5.12
N GLY A 383 -28.61 -11.81 -4.43
CA GLY A 383 -28.39 -11.74 -2.99
C GLY A 383 -27.04 -12.30 -2.56
N ASN A 384 -27.05 -13.33 -1.70
CA ASN A 384 -25.84 -13.97 -1.16
C ASN A 384 -25.48 -15.30 -1.86
N GLU A 385 -26.01 -15.57 -3.05
CA GLU A 385 -25.69 -16.79 -3.82
C GLU A 385 -24.31 -16.71 -4.49
N LEU A 386 -23.26 -16.68 -3.66
CA LEU A 386 -21.89 -16.43 -4.12
C LEU A 386 -21.38 -17.48 -5.12
N GLU A 387 -21.86 -18.72 -5.04
CA GLU A 387 -21.42 -19.80 -5.93
C GLU A 387 -21.79 -19.53 -7.39
N THR A 388 -22.84 -18.75 -7.64
CA THR A 388 -23.19 -18.28 -9.00
C THR A 388 -22.04 -17.46 -9.60
N GLY A 389 -21.31 -16.72 -8.77
CA GLY A 389 -20.12 -15.95 -9.15
C GLY A 389 -18.81 -16.76 -9.17
N ALA A 390 -18.84 -18.04 -8.79
CA ALA A 390 -17.63 -18.85 -8.77
C ALA A 390 -17.09 -19.10 -10.19
N VAL A 391 -15.79 -18.83 -10.37
CA VAL A 391 -15.02 -19.17 -11.56
C VAL A 391 -13.84 -20.04 -11.12
N LEU A 392 -13.82 -21.26 -11.64
CA LEU A 392 -12.83 -22.26 -11.26
C LEU A 392 -11.68 -22.32 -12.26
N ASN A 393 -10.47 -22.42 -11.74
CA ASN A 393 -9.26 -22.66 -12.51
C ASN A 393 -8.88 -24.14 -12.41
N ASN A 394 -9.58 -24.96 -13.20
CA ASN A 394 -9.52 -26.44 -13.12
C ASN A 394 -8.55 -27.07 -14.13
N GLU A 395 -7.90 -26.28 -14.97
CA GLU A 395 -6.97 -26.75 -16.00
C GLU A 395 -5.55 -26.21 -15.76
N ALA A 396 -4.56 -26.76 -16.46
CA ALA A 396 -3.19 -26.27 -16.41
C ALA A 396 -3.12 -24.85 -17.00
N ASN A 397 -3.13 -23.85 -16.12
CA ASN A 397 -3.18 -22.45 -16.49
C ASN A 397 -1.78 -21.80 -16.42
N PRO A 398 -1.29 -21.16 -17.50
CA PRO A 398 0.05 -20.57 -17.52
C PRO A 398 0.19 -19.32 -16.65
N ILE A 399 -0.93 -18.71 -16.24
CA ILE A 399 -1.00 -17.48 -15.44
C ILE A 399 -1.31 -17.81 -13.98
N PHE A 400 -2.46 -18.44 -13.75
CA PHE A 400 -2.96 -18.78 -12.42
C PHE A 400 -2.51 -20.19 -12.05
N LYS A 401 -1.34 -20.33 -11.43
CA LYS A 401 -0.78 -21.64 -11.07
C LYS A 401 -1.33 -22.13 -9.74
N GLN A 402 -1.50 -21.22 -8.79
CA GLN A 402 -1.91 -21.54 -7.42
C GLN A 402 -3.40 -21.28 -7.20
N THR A 403 -3.93 -20.17 -7.73
CA THR A 403 -5.34 -19.80 -7.62
C THR A 403 -6.25 -20.88 -8.22
N LYS A 404 -7.24 -21.34 -7.45
CA LYS A 404 -8.21 -22.39 -7.83
C LYS A 404 -9.62 -21.88 -8.00
N LYS A 405 -10.06 -20.93 -7.19
CA LYS A 405 -11.43 -20.39 -7.20
C LYS A 405 -11.38 -18.88 -7.11
N MET A 406 -12.03 -18.21 -8.05
CA MET A 406 -12.18 -16.76 -8.12
C MET A 406 -13.66 -16.39 -8.04
N TYR A 407 -13.93 -15.14 -7.66
CA TYR A 407 -15.27 -14.58 -7.68
C TYR A 407 -15.38 -13.53 -8.79
N LEU A 408 -16.29 -13.77 -9.75
CA LEU A 408 -16.60 -12.86 -10.84
C LEU A 408 -18.11 -12.83 -11.04
N LYS A 409 -18.70 -11.63 -11.12
CA LYS A 409 -20.15 -11.46 -11.26
C LYS A 409 -20.47 -10.66 -12.51
N GLU A 410 -21.66 -10.88 -13.08
CA GLU A 410 -22.18 -10.07 -14.19
C GLU A 410 -21.16 -10.00 -15.35
N VAL A 411 -20.63 -11.16 -15.73
CA VAL A 411 -19.52 -11.27 -16.68
C VAL A 411 -20.05 -11.24 -18.12
N SER A 412 -19.50 -10.37 -18.95
CA SER A 412 -19.63 -10.48 -20.41
C SER A 412 -18.84 -11.69 -20.94
N ALA A 413 -19.53 -12.71 -21.43
CA ALA A 413 -18.87 -13.86 -22.04
C ALA A 413 -18.06 -13.42 -23.28
N LEU A 414 -16.90 -14.05 -23.50
CA LEU A 414 -16.02 -13.73 -24.62
C LEU A 414 -16.23 -14.70 -25.79
N THR A 415 -16.00 -14.20 -27.00
CA THR A 415 -15.63 -15.03 -28.15
C THR A 415 -14.21 -14.72 -28.57
N VAL A 416 -13.49 -15.72 -29.06
CA VAL A 416 -12.09 -15.59 -29.46
C VAL A 416 -11.84 -16.21 -30.83
N LYS A 417 -10.95 -15.59 -31.59
CA LYS A 417 -10.34 -16.11 -32.81
C LYS A 417 -8.85 -15.79 -32.80
N ALA A 418 -8.07 -16.53 -33.59
CA ALA A 418 -6.64 -16.27 -33.69
C ALA A 418 -6.37 -14.78 -34.01
N PRO A 419 -5.40 -14.13 -33.33
CA PRO A 419 -4.38 -14.73 -32.46
C PRO A 419 -4.78 -14.91 -30.98
N ALA A 420 -6.02 -14.66 -30.60
CA ALA A 420 -6.50 -14.88 -29.24
C ALA A 420 -6.85 -16.35 -28.96
N HIS A 421 -6.70 -16.71 -27.69
CA HIS A 421 -7.05 -18.02 -27.15
C HIS A 421 -7.81 -17.86 -25.83
N ALA A 422 -8.75 -18.78 -25.58
CA ALA A 422 -9.43 -18.88 -24.29
C ALA A 422 -8.43 -19.31 -23.20
N LEU A 423 -8.53 -18.70 -22.02
CA LEU A 423 -7.70 -19.02 -20.86
C LEU A 423 -8.49 -19.76 -19.78
N ILE A 424 -9.68 -19.27 -19.43
CA ILE A 424 -10.60 -19.95 -18.50
C ILE A 424 -12.00 -19.91 -19.09
N LYS A 425 -12.72 -21.02 -18.90
CA LYS A 425 -14.12 -21.16 -19.29
C LYS A 425 -14.97 -21.56 -18.10
N LYS A 426 -16.25 -21.18 -18.15
CA LYS A 426 -17.29 -21.72 -17.28
C LYS A 426 -18.33 -22.39 -18.19
N ALA A 427 -18.43 -23.71 -18.09
CA ALA A 427 -19.12 -24.52 -19.10
C ALA A 427 -18.59 -24.21 -20.51
N ALA A 428 -19.44 -23.74 -21.44
CA ALA A 428 -19.06 -23.39 -22.80
C ALA A 428 -18.54 -21.95 -22.94
N ASP A 429 -18.77 -21.09 -21.95
CA ASP A 429 -18.51 -19.65 -22.04
C ASP A 429 -17.08 -19.31 -21.64
N ILE A 430 -16.43 -18.47 -22.45
CA ILE A 430 -15.06 -18.02 -22.20
C ILE A 430 -15.13 -16.80 -21.25
N ILE A 431 -14.39 -16.87 -20.14
CA ILE A 431 -14.34 -15.82 -19.12
C ILE A 431 -13.09 -14.96 -19.31
N PHE A 432 -11.94 -15.62 -19.43
CA PHE A 432 -10.65 -14.98 -19.65
C PHE A 432 -10.10 -15.37 -21.01
N ALA A 433 -9.46 -14.42 -21.68
CA ALA A 433 -8.76 -14.65 -22.93
C ALA A 433 -7.39 -13.99 -22.92
N THR A 434 -6.47 -14.54 -23.71
CA THR A 434 -5.15 -13.92 -23.94
C THR A 434 -4.83 -13.91 -25.43
N ALA A 435 -4.02 -12.96 -25.87
CA ALA A 435 -3.50 -12.91 -27.23
C ALA A 435 -2.02 -12.50 -27.24
N LYS A 436 -1.26 -13.06 -28.19
CA LYS A 436 0.05 -12.52 -28.57
C LYS A 436 -0.11 -11.71 -29.84
N TYR A 437 0.36 -10.46 -29.81
CA TYR A 437 0.23 -9.55 -30.94
C TYR A 437 1.56 -8.84 -31.17
N GLY A 438 2.25 -9.20 -32.25
CA GLY A 438 3.64 -8.79 -32.47
C GLY A 438 4.53 -9.21 -31.30
N LYS A 439 5.16 -8.23 -30.64
CA LYS A 439 6.03 -8.47 -29.48
C LYS A 439 5.27 -8.43 -28.15
N GLY A 440 4.08 -7.83 -28.11
CA GLY A 440 3.30 -7.61 -26.89
C GLY A 440 2.27 -8.69 -26.59
N THR A 441 1.46 -8.40 -25.58
CA THR A 441 0.50 -9.35 -25.01
C THR A 441 -0.79 -8.64 -24.62
N VAL A 442 -1.91 -9.33 -24.78
CA VAL A 442 -3.22 -8.86 -24.31
C VAL A 442 -3.81 -9.88 -23.35
N PHE A 443 -4.40 -9.40 -22.26
CA PHE A 443 -5.27 -10.15 -21.36
C PHE A 443 -6.64 -9.48 -21.36
N ALA A 444 -7.71 -10.27 -21.45
CA ALA A 444 -9.09 -9.77 -21.41
C ALA A 444 -9.96 -10.59 -20.45
N VAL A 445 -10.88 -9.89 -19.78
CA VAL A 445 -11.95 -10.44 -18.92
C VAL A 445 -13.24 -9.66 -19.15
N GLY A 446 -14.39 -10.32 -19.04
CA GLY A 446 -15.70 -9.68 -19.12
C GLY A 446 -16.26 -9.06 -17.83
N ASP A 447 -15.46 -8.89 -16.78
CA ASP A 447 -15.85 -8.31 -15.48
C ASP A 447 -14.63 -7.59 -14.89
N PRO A 448 -14.77 -6.37 -14.33
CA PRO A 448 -13.66 -5.64 -13.70
C PRO A 448 -13.23 -6.20 -12.34
N TRP A 449 -13.24 -7.54 -12.18
CA TRP A 449 -13.27 -8.31 -10.92
C TRP A 449 -12.18 -8.06 -9.87
N LEU A 450 -11.15 -7.26 -10.17
CA LEU A 450 -10.05 -6.92 -9.28
C LEU A 450 -10.21 -5.56 -8.59
N TYR A 451 -11.45 -5.17 -8.30
CA TYR A 451 -11.81 -4.01 -7.48
C TYR A 451 -11.88 -4.35 -6.00
N ASN A 452 -11.77 -3.34 -5.14
CA ASN A 452 -11.56 -3.49 -3.70
C ASN A 452 -12.62 -4.39 -3.05
N GLU A 453 -13.88 -4.24 -3.45
CA GLU A 453 -15.03 -4.94 -2.85
C GLU A 453 -14.89 -6.47 -2.75
N TYR A 454 -14.20 -7.09 -3.71
CA TYR A 454 -14.05 -8.55 -3.80
C TYR A 454 -12.59 -9.02 -3.69
N THR A 455 -11.67 -8.11 -3.36
CA THR A 455 -10.24 -8.40 -3.20
C THR A 455 -9.73 -8.17 -1.78
N ASP A 456 -10.46 -7.41 -0.95
CA ASP A 456 -10.05 -7.06 0.41
C ASP A 456 -10.31 -8.14 1.49
N GLY A 457 -11.01 -9.22 1.13
CA GLY A 457 -11.35 -10.33 2.02
C GLY A 457 -12.48 -10.05 3.02
N ARG A 458 -13.22 -8.93 2.90
CA ARG A 458 -14.32 -8.56 3.81
C ARG A 458 -15.68 -9.10 3.35
N LYS A 459 -15.94 -9.12 2.04
CA LYS A 459 -17.27 -9.45 1.49
C LYS A 459 -17.44 -10.92 1.11
N ILE A 460 -16.37 -11.59 0.71
CA ILE A 460 -16.42 -12.99 0.23
C ILE A 460 -15.54 -13.91 1.08
N PRO A 461 -15.92 -15.19 1.25
CA PRO A 461 -15.13 -16.15 2.02
C PRO A 461 -13.73 -16.38 1.43
N ALA A 462 -12.77 -16.75 2.29
CA ALA A 462 -11.36 -16.94 1.92
C ALA A 462 -11.10 -18.05 0.86
N GLU A 463 -12.07 -18.93 0.60
CA GLU A 463 -11.98 -19.90 -0.51
C GLU A 463 -11.98 -19.22 -1.89
N TYR A 464 -12.49 -17.99 -1.99
CA TYR A 464 -12.38 -17.16 -3.19
C TYR A 464 -11.06 -16.39 -3.16
N GLN A 465 -10.10 -16.89 -3.93
CA GLN A 465 -8.71 -16.48 -3.94
C GLN A 465 -8.46 -15.27 -4.86
N THR A 466 -9.38 -14.30 -4.91
CA THR A 466 -9.32 -13.17 -5.85
C THR A 466 -8.08 -12.31 -5.65
N PHE A 467 -7.67 -12.06 -4.40
CA PHE A 467 -6.42 -11.34 -4.11
C PHE A 467 -5.16 -12.11 -4.56
N SER A 468 -5.15 -13.44 -4.39
CA SER A 468 -4.07 -14.29 -4.91
C SER A 468 -4.03 -14.26 -6.44
N ALA A 469 -5.21 -14.27 -7.09
CA ALA A 469 -5.33 -14.13 -8.53
C ALA A 469 -4.73 -12.80 -9.02
N ALA A 470 -5.01 -11.69 -8.32
CA ALA A 470 -4.41 -10.38 -8.62
C ALA A 470 -2.88 -10.44 -8.60
N ASN A 471 -2.30 -11.08 -7.57
CA ASN A 471 -0.86 -11.25 -7.44
C ASN A 471 -0.24 -12.07 -8.58
N GLU A 472 -0.86 -13.18 -8.98
CA GLU A 472 -0.38 -14.01 -10.07
C GLU A 472 -0.49 -13.30 -11.43
N LEU A 473 -1.62 -12.64 -11.68
CA LEU A 473 -1.86 -11.89 -12.91
C LEU A 473 -0.87 -10.72 -13.05
N VAL A 474 -0.70 -9.90 -12.02
CA VAL A 474 0.21 -8.75 -12.03
C VAL A 474 1.64 -9.18 -12.31
N GLN A 475 2.13 -10.22 -11.62
CA GLN A 475 3.46 -10.76 -11.89
C GLN A 475 3.61 -11.21 -13.34
N TRP A 476 2.64 -11.96 -13.84
CA TRP A 476 2.66 -12.45 -15.22
C TRP A 476 2.67 -11.30 -16.23
N LEU A 477 1.79 -10.30 -16.08
CA LEU A 477 1.71 -9.13 -16.95
C LEU A 477 3.03 -8.34 -16.95
N LEU A 478 3.63 -8.10 -15.77
CA LEU A 478 4.93 -7.44 -15.68
C LEU A 478 6.02 -8.21 -16.40
N MET A 479 6.00 -9.54 -16.37
CA MET A 479 6.97 -10.38 -17.10
C MET A 479 6.75 -10.39 -18.62
N GLN A 480 5.56 -10.00 -19.11
CA GLN A 480 5.28 -9.98 -20.55
C GLN A 480 5.78 -8.72 -21.26
N ALA A 481 5.94 -7.60 -20.53
CA ALA A 481 6.37 -6.33 -21.11
C ALA A 481 7.83 -6.39 -21.59
N LYS A 482 8.09 -5.91 -22.81
CA LYS A 482 9.39 -5.99 -23.49
C LYS A 482 10.04 -4.64 -23.73
#